data_AF-A0A3D6DVD8-F1
#
_entry.id   AF-A0A3D6DVD8-F1
#
_cell.length_a   1.000
_cell.length_b   1.000
_cell.length_c   1.000
_cell.angle_alpha   90.00
_cell.angle_beta   90.00
_cell.angle_gamma   90.00
#
_symmetry.space_group_name_H-M   'P 1'
#
loop_
_entity.id
_entity.type
_entity.pdbx_description
1 polymer ?
#
loop_
_entity_poly.entity_id
_entity_poly.type
_entity_poly.pdbx_seq_one_letter_code
_entity_poly.pdbx_strand_id
1 'polypeptide(L)'
;LDTGRLPVETYDLIARLQRHYGLKLRLYHPRHELLEAWTREHGINAFYESVELRKGCCFIRKVEPLQRALAGRKAWITGMRAQQSATRDGLPIRSFDAGSGDGGLEKFNPLSAWSEREVWAYLKLNQVPYNALHDKFYPSIGCAPCTRAVTPGEDVRSGRWWWENPESKECGLHVRHA
;
A
#
# COMPACT_ATOMS: atom_id res chain seq x y z
N LEU A 1 -4.43 -5.08 -4.77
CA LEU A 1 -5.16 -3.92 -5.33
C LEU A 1 -4.32 -3.40 -6.47
N ASP A 2 -4.81 -3.57 -7.70
CA ASP A 2 -4.17 -2.95 -8.86
C ASP A 2 -4.81 -1.58 -9.06
N THR A 3 -4.02 -0.52 -8.97
CA THR A 3 -4.52 0.86 -9.08
C THR A 3 -4.60 1.32 -10.53
N GLY A 4 -4.08 0.55 -11.49
CA GLY A 4 -3.83 0.97 -12.87
C GLY A 4 -2.69 1.99 -13.01
N ARG A 5 -1.93 2.24 -11.94
CA ARG A 5 -0.81 3.19 -11.89
C ARG A 5 0.37 2.64 -11.08
N LEU A 6 0.50 1.31 -10.99
CA LEU A 6 1.64 0.68 -10.33
C LEU A 6 2.90 0.77 -11.22
N PRO A 7 4.12 0.78 -10.65
CA PRO A 7 5.34 0.63 -11.44
C PRO A 7 5.39 -0.71 -12.17
N VAL A 8 6.07 -0.75 -13.32
CA VAL A 8 6.24 -1.99 -14.11
C VAL A 8 6.86 -3.11 -13.26
N GLU A 9 7.83 -2.79 -12.40
CA GLU A 9 8.49 -3.76 -11.53
C GLU A 9 7.52 -4.39 -10.50
N THR A 10 6.42 -3.71 -10.17
CA THR A 10 5.37 -4.28 -9.32
C THR A 10 4.56 -5.33 -10.08
N TYR A 11 4.26 -5.09 -11.36
CA TYR A 11 3.60 -6.09 -12.21
C TYR A 11 4.51 -7.29 -12.47
N ASP A 12 5.80 -7.07 -12.70
CA ASP A 12 6.79 -8.13 -12.86
C ASP A 12 6.87 -9.01 -11.61
N LEU A 13 6.87 -8.39 -10.42
CA LEU A 13 6.83 -9.11 -9.15
C LEU A 13 5.54 -9.92 -9.00
N ILE A 14 4.37 -9.35 -9.30
CA ILE A 14 3.08 -10.06 -9.25
C ILE A 14 3.15 -11.33 -10.13
N ALA A 15 3.60 -11.19 -11.38
CA ALA A 15 3.73 -12.32 -12.30
C ALA A 15 4.75 -13.36 -11.80
N ARG A 16 5.87 -12.91 -11.23
CA ARG A 16 6.90 -13.79 -10.64
C ARG A 16 6.37 -14.56 -9.43
N LEU A 17 5.60 -13.92 -8.56
CA LEU A 17 5.00 -14.56 -7.38
C LEU A 17 4.00 -15.65 -7.77
N GLN A 18 3.18 -15.42 -8.80
CA GLN A 18 2.24 -16.43 -9.30
C GLN A 18 2.97 -17.70 -9.78
N ARG A 19 4.09 -17.54 -10.49
CA ARG A 19 4.92 -18.67 -10.92
C ARG A 19 5.66 -19.34 -9.77
N HIS A 20 6.29 -18.54 -8.90
CA HIS A 20 7.16 -19.04 -7.83
C HIS A 20 6.37 -19.82 -6.76
N TYR A 21 5.18 -19.34 -6.38
CA TYR A 21 4.36 -19.97 -5.35
C TYR A 21 3.17 -20.77 -5.91
N GLY A 22 2.99 -20.82 -7.24
CA GLY A 22 1.82 -21.47 -7.87
C GLY A 22 0.48 -20.79 -7.51
N LEU A 23 0.49 -19.50 -7.17
CA LEU A 23 -0.68 -18.78 -6.67
C LEU A 23 -1.52 -18.19 -7.79
N LYS A 24 -2.84 -18.30 -7.66
CA LYS A 24 -3.81 -17.51 -8.43
C LYS A 24 -4.19 -16.26 -7.64
N LEU A 25 -3.41 -15.19 -7.79
CA LEU A 25 -3.66 -13.92 -7.10
C LEU A 25 -4.97 -13.29 -7.59
N ARG A 26 -5.80 -12.81 -6.65
CA ARG A 26 -7.02 -12.05 -6.95
C ARG A 26 -6.70 -10.57 -7.03
N LEU A 27 -6.72 -10.02 -8.24
CA LEU A 27 -6.48 -8.60 -8.48
C LEU A 27 -7.81 -7.85 -8.52
N TYR A 28 -7.97 -6.87 -7.63
CA TYR A 28 -9.08 -5.94 -7.62
C TYR A 28 -8.63 -4.63 -8.27
N HIS A 29 -9.38 -4.22 -9.29
CA HIS A 29 -9.18 -2.99 -10.06
C HIS A 29 -10.22 -1.93 -9.65
N PRO A 30 -9.95 -0.63 -9.90
CA PRO A 30 -10.93 0.43 -9.71
C PRO A 30 -12.14 0.20 -10.60
N ARG A 31 -13.32 0.57 -10.11
CA ARG A 31 -14.52 0.68 -10.96
C ARG A 31 -14.30 1.72 -12.05
N HIS A 32 -14.58 1.36 -13.30
CA HIS A 32 -14.28 2.22 -14.45
C HIS A 32 -15.13 3.49 -14.41
N GLU A 33 -16.39 3.38 -14.02
CA GLU A 33 -17.35 4.47 -13.92
C GLU A 33 -16.91 5.55 -12.91
N LEU A 34 -16.37 5.13 -11.75
CA LEU A 34 -15.83 6.04 -10.74
C LEU A 34 -14.55 6.70 -11.23
N LEU A 35 -13.69 5.94 -11.90
CA LEU A 35 -12.41 6.42 -12.38
C LEU A 35 -12.57 7.43 -13.53
N GLU A 36 -13.45 7.14 -14.49
CA GLU A 36 -13.77 8.02 -15.62
C GLU A 36 -14.37 9.34 -15.14
N ALA A 37 -15.36 9.28 -14.24
CA ALA A 37 -15.96 10.49 -13.66
C ALA A 37 -14.90 11.36 -12.97
N TRP A 38 -14.08 10.76 -12.09
CA TRP A 38 -13.04 11.48 -11.35
C TRP A 38 -12.00 12.12 -12.26
N THR A 39 -11.50 11.39 -13.25
CA THR A 39 -10.46 11.89 -14.15
C THR A 39 -10.99 12.94 -15.13
N ARG A 40 -12.26 12.87 -15.51
CA ARG A 40 -12.92 13.92 -16.31
C ARG A 40 -13.06 15.22 -15.53
N GLU A 41 -13.42 15.14 -14.24
CA GLU A 41 -13.66 16.31 -13.40
C GLU A 41 -12.37 16.96 -12.90
N HIS A 42 -11.40 16.15 -12.44
CA HIS A 42 -10.21 16.65 -11.75
C HIS A 42 -8.91 16.48 -12.57
N GLY A 43 -8.95 15.77 -13.69
CA GLY A 43 -7.76 15.41 -14.45
C GLY A 43 -7.03 14.15 -13.94
N ILE A 44 -6.13 13.64 -14.77
CA ILE A 44 -5.44 12.35 -14.52
C ILE A 44 -4.43 12.38 -13.35
N ASN A 45 -3.98 13.59 -12.98
CA ASN A 45 -2.91 13.82 -11.99
C ASN A 45 -3.28 14.82 -10.89
N ALA A 46 -4.59 15.03 -10.64
CA ALA A 46 -5.11 15.94 -9.60
C ALA A 46 -4.49 15.73 -8.21
N PHE A 47 -3.96 14.53 -7.93
CA PHE A 47 -3.31 14.19 -6.67
C PHE A 47 -2.03 15.00 -6.36
N TYR A 48 -1.51 15.79 -7.30
CA TYR A 48 -0.44 16.76 -7.02
C TYR A 48 -0.94 18.11 -6.51
N GLU A 49 -2.23 18.42 -6.71
CA GLU A 49 -2.78 19.75 -6.48
C GLU A 49 -3.21 19.95 -5.02
N SER A 50 -3.72 18.90 -4.37
CA SER A 50 -4.04 18.95 -2.95
C SER A 50 -4.08 17.58 -2.27
N VAL A 51 -4.04 17.58 -0.94
CA VAL A 51 -4.18 16.38 -0.11
C VAL A 51 -5.56 15.75 -0.30
N GLU A 52 -6.59 16.57 -0.45
CA GLU A 52 -7.98 16.16 -0.70
C GLU A 52 -8.09 15.40 -2.03
N LEU A 53 -7.51 15.94 -3.10
CA LEU A 53 -7.51 15.32 -4.43
C LEU A 53 -6.67 14.04 -4.46
N ARG A 54 -5.55 14.00 -3.73
CA ARG A 54 -4.81 12.75 -3.52
C ARG A 54 -5.66 11.70 -2.80
N LYS A 55 -6.34 12.09 -1.71
CA LYS A 55 -7.21 11.19 -0.95
C LYS A 55 -8.35 10.67 -1.82
N GLY A 56 -8.98 11.50 -2.66
CA GLY A 56 -10.00 11.08 -3.62
C GLY A 56 -9.48 10.09 -4.67
N CYS A 57 -8.31 10.36 -5.26
CA CYS A 57 -7.63 9.40 -6.15
C CYS A 57 -7.34 8.06 -5.44
N CYS A 58 -6.83 8.12 -4.20
CA CYS A 58 -6.59 6.91 -3.40
C CYS A 58 -7.89 6.19 -3.03
N PHE A 59 -8.98 6.92 -2.79
CA PHE A 59 -10.27 6.34 -2.47
C PHE A 59 -10.74 5.46 -3.63
N ILE A 60 -10.82 6.05 -4.83
CA ILE A 60 -11.32 5.37 -6.03
C ILE A 60 -10.39 4.23 -6.44
N ARG A 61 -9.07 4.44 -6.39
CA ARG A 61 -8.12 3.44 -6.89
C ARG A 61 -7.71 2.38 -5.87
N LYS A 62 -7.90 2.63 -4.56
CA LYS A 62 -7.40 1.73 -3.50
C LYS A 62 -8.45 1.41 -2.44
N VAL A 63 -9.13 2.41 -1.89
CA VAL A 63 -10.04 2.19 -0.76
C VAL A 63 -11.31 1.46 -1.20
N GLU A 64 -12.01 1.92 -2.24
CA GLU A 64 -13.20 1.22 -2.77
C GLU A 64 -12.86 -0.22 -3.19
N PRO A 65 -11.80 -0.49 -3.98
CA PRO A 65 -11.48 -1.86 -4.36
C PRO A 65 -11.10 -2.74 -3.17
N LEU A 66 -10.51 -2.17 -2.11
CA LEU A 66 -10.21 -2.90 -0.88
C LEU A 66 -11.49 -3.24 -0.12
N GLN A 67 -12.40 -2.28 0.07
CA GLN A 67 -13.69 -2.53 0.73
C GLN A 67 -14.44 -3.66 0.05
N ARG A 68 -14.49 -3.65 -1.29
CA ARG A 68 -15.10 -4.71 -2.09
C ARG A 68 -14.37 -6.05 -1.99
N ALA A 69 -13.05 -6.06 -1.79
CA ALA A 69 -12.28 -7.29 -1.56
C ALA A 69 -12.52 -7.88 -0.16
N LEU A 70 -12.80 -7.02 0.81
CA LEU A 70 -13.02 -7.35 2.22
C LEU A 70 -14.48 -7.64 2.57
N ALA A 71 -15.44 -7.30 1.71
CA ALA A 71 -16.85 -7.64 1.89
C ALA A 71 -17.04 -9.15 2.12
N GLY A 72 -17.85 -9.50 3.12
CA GLY A 72 -18.12 -10.88 3.56
C GLY A 72 -16.92 -11.63 4.16
N ARG A 73 -15.78 -10.97 4.43
CA ARG A 73 -14.64 -11.58 5.14
C ARG A 73 -14.85 -11.48 6.64
N LYS A 74 -14.03 -12.21 7.42
CA LYS A 74 -14.00 -12.14 8.89
C LYS A 74 -12.68 -11.59 9.42
N ALA A 75 -11.62 -11.75 8.64
CA ALA A 75 -10.29 -11.31 8.99
C ALA A 75 -9.45 -10.99 7.74
N TRP A 76 -8.37 -10.24 7.95
CA TRP A 76 -7.36 -9.95 6.94
C TRP A 76 -5.97 -9.77 7.55
N ILE A 77 -4.96 -10.05 6.74
CA ILE A 77 -3.55 -9.99 7.12
C ILE A 77 -2.90 -8.84 6.34
N THR A 78 -2.11 -8.01 7.02
CA THR A 78 -1.30 -6.98 6.37
C THR A 78 0.19 -7.15 6.70
N GLY A 79 1.04 -6.62 5.82
CA GLY A 79 2.49 -6.54 6.03
C GLY A 79 2.94 -5.29 6.78
N MET A 80 2.05 -4.62 7.53
CA MET A 80 2.42 -3.44 8.31
C MET A 80 3.41 -3.80 9.42
N ARG A 81 4.44 -2.98 9.57
CA ARG A 81 5.43 -3.06 10.67
C ARG A 81 5.50 -1.76 11.45
N ALA A 82 5.85 -1.82 12.73
CA ALA A 82 5.95 -0.65 13.59
C ALA A 82 7.01 0.34 13.08
N GLN A 83 8.21 -0.14 12.72
CA GLN A 83 9.34 0.68 12.24
C GLN A 83 9.12 1.38 10.88
N GLN A 84 7.98 1.19 10.22
CA GLN A 84 7.73 1.79 8.91
C GLN A 84 7.20 3.23 8.97
N SER A 85 6.77 3.72 10.14
CA SER A 85 6.21 5.06 10.28
C SER A 85 6.15 5.46 11.75
N ALA A 86 6.39 6.73 12.07
CA ALA A 86 6.21 7.26 13.43
C ALA A 86 4.77 7.05 13.96
N THR A 87 3.78 7.00 13.07
CA THR A 87 2.36 6.75 13.40
C THR A 87 2.05 5.29 13.75
N ARG A 88 3.03 4.38 13.69
CA ARG A 88 2.86 2.93 13.87
C ARG A 88 3.56 2.36 15.09
N ASP A 89 4.10 3.21 15.96
CA ASP A 89 4.59 2.78 17.25
C ASP A 89 3.47 2.07 18.03
N GLY A 90 3.79 0.89 18.57
CA GLY A 90 2.82 0.03 19.24
C GLY A 90 1.81 -0.67 18.33
N LEU A 91 2.08 -0.83 17.02
CA LEU A 91 1.22 -1.61 16.12
C LEU A 91 1.05 -3.05 16.66
N PRO A 92 -0.17 -3.45 17.09
CA PRO A 92 -0.37 -4.76 17.66
C PRO A 92 -0.38 -5.84 16.56
N ILE A 93 0.00 -7.07 16.94
CA ILE A 93 -0.07 -8.24 16.06
C ILE A 93 -1.53 -8.51 15.65
N ARG A 94 -2.48 -8.21 16.53
CA ARG A 94 -3.93 -8.34 16.29
C ARG A 94 -4.64 -7.05 16.72
N SER A 95 -5.56 -6.58 15.89
CA SER A 95 -6.46 -5.45 16.19
C SER A 95 -7.79 -5.66 15.50
N PHE A 96 -8.85 -5.01 15.99
CA PHE A 96 -10.11 -4.94 15.26
C PHE A 96 -10.12 -3.70 14.36
N ASP A 97 -10.44 -3.87 13.07
CA ASP A 97 -10.54 -2.80 12.09
C ASP A 97 -12.01 -2.50 11.81
N ALA A 98 -12.58 -1.59 12.59
CA ALA A 98 -14.01 -1.25 12.53
C ALA A 98 -14.43 -0.56 11.22
N GLY A 99 -13.48 0.06 10.50
CA GLY A 99 -13.74 0.77 9.24
C GLY A 99 -13.68 -0.11 7.99
N SER A 100 -13.41 -1.40 8.15
CA SER A 100 -13.21 -2.35 7.05
C SER A 100 -14.27 -3.47 7.07
N GLY A 101 -14.69 -3.92 5.88
CA GLY A 101 -15.71 -4.96 5.74
C GLY A 101 -17.13 -4.50 6.13
N ASP A 102 -18.05 -5.47 6.26
CA ASP A 102 -19.49 -5.22 6.52
C ASP A 102 -19.76 -5.07 8.03
N GLY A 103 -19.06 -4.13 8.69
CA GLY A 103 -19.20 -3.89 10.14
C GLY A 103 -17.96 -4.22 10.98
N GLY A 104 -16.79 -4.33 10.35
CA GLY A 104 -15.51 -4.52 11.02
C GLY A 104 -14.90 -5.91 10.82
N LEU A 105 -13.56 -5.97 10.84
CA LEU A 105 -12.79 -7.20 10.61
C LEU A 105 -11.64 -7.36 11.59
N GLU A 106 -11.33 -8.60 11.95
CA GLU A 106 -10.08 -8.93 12.63
C GLU A 106 -8.88 -8.65 11.71
N LYS A 107 -7.95 -7.83 12.15
CA LYS A 107 -6.75 -7.44 11.40
C LYS A 107 -5.51 -7.99 12.07
N PHE A 108 -4.72 -8.72 11.31
CA PHE A 108 -3.46 -9.29 11.77
C PHE A 108 -2.26 -8.64 11.08
N ASN A 109 -1.23 -8.33 11.86
CA ASN A 109 0.07 -7.81 11.41
C ASN A 109 1.19 -8.72 11.94
N PRO A 110 1.39 -9.93 11.38
CA PRO A 110 2.34 -10.90 11.93
C PRO A 110 3.79 -10.41 11.98
N LEU A 111 4.12 -9.45 11.12
CA LEU A 111 5.44 -8.82 11.02
C LEU A 111 5.54 -7.53 11.83
N SER A 112 4.60 -7.24 12.75
CA SER A 112 4.52 -5.93 13.42
C SER A 112 5.83 -5.56 14.13
N ALA A 113 6.46 -6.53 14.79
CA ALA A 113 7.71 -6.38 15.54
C ALA A 113 8.98 -6.58 14.70
N TRP A 114 8.86 -7.00 13.43
CA TRP A 114 10.03 -7.27 12.59
C TRP A 114 10.70 -5.97 12.16
N SER A 115 12.02 -5.93 12.34
CA SER A 115 12.90 -4.91 11.79
C SER A 115 13.07 -5.06 10.28
N GLU A 116 13.52 -3.98 9.63
CA GLU A 116 13.88 -4.05 8.21
C GLU A 116 14.98 -5.07 7.92
N ARG A 117 15.97 -5.18 8.83
CA ARG A 117 17.05 -6.17 8.71
C ARG A 117 16.53 -7.61 8.75
N GLU A 118 15.59 -7.92 9.63
CA GLU A 118 15.00 -9.25 9.72
C GLU A 118 14.20 -9.60 8.47
N VAL A 119 13.42 -8.65 7.93
CA VAL A 119 12.71 -8.85 6.66
C VAL A 119 13.68 -9.18 5.54
N TRP A 120 14.73 -8.36 5.35
CA TRP A 120 15.72 -8.61 4.30
C TRP A 120 16.50 -9.91 4.48
N ALA A 121 16.85 -10.26 5.72
CA ALA A 121 17.50 -11.53 6.02
C ALA A 121 16.60 -12.70 5.61
N TYR A 122 15.32 -12.66 5.97
CA TYR A 122 14.37 -13.71 5.61
C TYR A 122 14.17 -13.82 4.10
N LEU A 123 14.01 -12.69 3.39
CA LEU A 123 13.86 -12.69 1.94
C LEU A 123 15.06 -13.36 1.25
N LYS A 124 16.28 -13.05 1.69
CA LYS A 124 17.53 -13.62 1.14
C LYS A 124 17.67 -15.10 1.47
N LEU A 125 17.51 -15.48 2.73
CA LEU A 125 17.66 -16.86 3.21
C LEU A 125 16.66 -17.81 2.55
N ASN A 126 15.43 -17.34 2.31
CA ASN A 126 14.34 -18.15 1.75
C ASN A 126 14.10 -17.89 0.26
N GLN A 127 14.99 -17.14 -0.40
CA GLN A 127 14.91 -16.80 -1.82
C GLN A 127 13.54 -16.23 -2.25
N VAL A 128 12.90 -15.46 -1.37
CA VAL A 128 11.59 -14.86 -1.62
C VAL A 128 11.73 -13.79 -2.71
N PRO A 129 10.94 -13.84 -3.80
CA PRO A 129 10.92 -12.77 -4.80
C PRO A 129 10.55 -11.43 -4.18
N TYR A 130 11.31 -10.39 -4.48
CA TYR A 130 11.04 -9.01 -4.06
C TYR A 130 11.04 -8.05 -5.24
N ASN A 131 10.55 -6.82 -5.02
CA ASN A 131 10.41 -5.82 -6.08
C ASN A 131 11.77 -5.24 -6.45
N ALA A 132 12.13 -5.27 -7.74
CA ALA A 132 13.44 -4.78 -8.24
C ALA A 132 13.70 -3.29 -7.96
N LEU A 133 12.66 -2.50 -7.67
CA LEU A 133 12.83 -1.10 -7.25
C LEU A 133 13.56 -0.95 -5.92
N HIS A 134 13.55 -1.97 -5.04
CA HIS A 134 14.33 -1.92 -3.82
C HIS A 134 15.84 -1.78 -4.09
N ASP A 135 16.34 -2.38 -5.18
CA ASP A 135 17.74 -2.25 -5.60
C ASP A 135 18.04 -0.88 -6.25
N LYS A 136 17.00 -0.09 -6.52
CA LYS A 136 17.06 1.27 -7.06
C LYS A 136 16.72 2.32 -5.99
N PHE A 137 16.94 2.00 -4.72
CA PHE A 137 16.69 2.90 -3.57
C PHE A 137 15.22 3.30 -3.36
N TYR A 138 14.27 2.39 -3.62
CA TYR A 138 12.86 2.55 -3.23
C TYR A 138 12.51 1.68 -2.01
N PRO A 139 12.72 2.15 -0.76
CA PRO A 139 12.39 1.38 0.43
C PRO A 139 10.88 1.24 0.68
N SER A 140 10.07 2.19 0.21
CA SER A 140 8.60 2.14 0.26
C SER A 140 8.02 2.32 -1.14
N ILE A 141 7.25 1.33 -1.62
CA ILE A 141 6.73 1.31 -2.99
C ILE A 141 5.21 1.49 -2.99
N GLY A 142 4.71 2.44 -3.78
CA GLY A 142 3.29 2.69 -4.01
C GLY A 142 2.95 2.76 -5.49
N CYS A 143 2.07 3.69 -5.89
CA CYS A 143 1.84 3.97 -7.30
C CYS A 143 3.05 4.68 -7.89
N ALA A 144 3.35 4.46 -9.18
CA ALA A 144 4.46 5.10 -9.90
C ALA A 144 4.49 6.63 -9.76
N PRO A 145 3.38 7.38 -10.00
CA PRO A 145 3.42 8.85 -9.88
C PRO A 145 3.49 9.35 -8.43
N CYS A 146 3.32 8.46 -7.44
CA CYS A 146 3.29 8.81 -6.02
C CYS A 146 4.37 8.08 -5.22
N THR A 147 5.38 7.51 -5.91
CA THR A 147 6.60 6.98 -5.28
C THR A 147 7.88 7.48 -5.98
N ARG A 148 8.90 7.93 -5.23
CA ARG A 148 10.26 8.21 -5.72
C ARG A 148 11.31 7.42 -4.94
N ALA A 149 12.51 7.28 -5.52
CA ALA A 149 13.69 6.82 -4.80
C ALA A 149 14.08 7.81 -3.69
N VAL A 150 14.76 7.30 -2.66
CA VAL A 150 15.29 8.10 -1.56
C VAL A 150 16.81 8.00 -1.50
N THR A 151 17.47 9.02 -0.98
CA THR A 151 18.91 8.99 -0.72
C THR A 151 19.21 8.13 0.50
N PRO A 152 20.33 7.38 0.55
CA PRO A 152 20.74 6.68 1.77
C PRO A 152 20.75 7.62 2.99
N GLY A 153 20.08 7.21 4.07
CA GLY A 153 19.92 8.01 5.29
C GLY A 153 18.66 8.87 5.35
N GLU A 154 17.94 9.08 4.23
CA GLU A 154 16.58 9.63 4.27
C GLU A 154 15.61 8.65 4.97
N ASP A 155 14.53 9.20 5.53
CA ASP A 155 13.42 8.40 6.03
C ASP A 155 12.85 7.48 4.93
N VAL A 156 12.57 6.23 5.29
CA VAL A 156 12.13 5.17 4.35
C VAL A 156 10.79 5.47 3.67
N ARG A 157 9.99 6.41 4.19
CA ARG A 157 8.75 6.88 3.59
C ARG A 157 8.86 8.28 2.97
N SER A 158 10.02 8.93 3.00
CA SER A 158 10.22 10.26 2.38
C SER A 158 9.89 10.26 0.88
N GLY A 159 10.06 9.10 0.22
CA GLY A 159 9.72 8.88 -1.18
C GLY A 159 8.22 8.75 -1.48
N ARG A 160 7.34 8.79 -0.48
CA ARG A 160 5.88 8.69 -0.62
C ARG A 160 5.26 10.07 -0.53
N TRP A 161 4.47 10.46 -1.54
CA TRP A 161 3.83 11.79 -1.59
C TRP A 161 4.83 12.90 -1.23
N TRP A 162 6.00 12.88 -1.86
CA TRP A 162 7.16 13.70 -1.48
C TRP A 162 6.90 15.21 -1.59
N TRP A 163 5.88 15.59 -2.35
CA TRP A 163 5.43 16.98 -2.48
C TRP A 163 4.53 17.46 -1.32
N GLU A 164 4.02 16.55 -0.47
CA GLU A 164 3.18 16.89 0.68
C GLU A 164 4.00 17.09 1.97
N ASN A 165 3.43 17.82 2.93
CA ASN A 165 3.98 17.97 4.28
C ASN A 165 4.11 16.58 4.96
N PRO A 166 5.27 16.22 5.53
CA PRO A 166 5.49 14.97 6.26
C PRO A 166 4.39 14.57 7.26
N GLU A 167 3.78 15.53 7.95
CA GLU A 167 2.77 15.28 8.99
C GLU A 167 1.43 14.75 8.44
N SER A 168 1.15 14.93 7.14
CA SER A 168 -0.10 14.49 6.50
C SER A 168 0.02 13.17 5.71
N LYS A 169 1.21 12.53 5.73
CA LYS A 169 1.58 11.40 4.85
C LYS A 169 1.06 10.04 5.31
N GLU A 170 -0.26 9.87 5.37
CA GLU A 170 -0.87 8.53 5.51
C GLU A 170 -1.73 8.07 4.35
N CYS A 171 -1.71 6.75 4.14
CA CYS A 171 -2.56 6.09 3.16
C CYS A 171 -3.96 5.94 3.73
N GLY A 172 -4.98 6.24 2.92
CA GLY A 172 -6.39 5.99 3.27
C GLY A 172 -6.74 4.54 3.63
N LEU A 173 -5.86 3.57 3.36
CA LEU A 173 -6.11 2.14 3.62
C LEU A 173 -6.01 1.72 5.09
N HIS A 174 -5.39 2.54 5.95
CA HIS A 174 -5.08 2.16 7.33
C HIS A 174 -5.39 3.28 8.33
N VAL A 175 -6.27 4.20 7.93
CA VAL A 175 -6.71 5.27 8.82
C VAL A 175 -7.55 4.63 9.92
N ARG A 176 -7.20 4.90 11.19
CA ARG A 176 -8.07 4.55 12.31
C ARG A 176 -9.31 5.44 12.18
N HIS A 177 -10.46 4.83 11.90
CA HIS A 177 -11.72 5.49 12.12
C HIS A 177 -11.96 5.44 13.64
N ALA A 178 -11.98 6.61 14.27
CA ALA A 178 -12.37 6.76 15.67
C ALA A 178 -13.87 6.47 15.81
#